data_AF-A0A2V6E6P7-F1
#
_entry.id   AF-A0A2V6E6P7-F1
#
_cell.length_a   1.000
_cell.length_b   1.000
_cell.length_c   1.000
_cell.angle_alpha   90.00
_cell.angle_beta   90.00
_cell.angle_gamma   90.00
#
_symmetry.space_group_name_H-M   'P 1'
#
loop_
_entity.id
_entity.type
_entity.pdbx_description
1 polymer ?
#
loop_
_entity_poly.entity_id
_entity_poly.type
_entity_poly.pdbx_seq_one_letter_code
_entity_poly.pdbx_strand_id
1 'polypeptide(L)'
;MQTGENVLIAGFIVTGSDPKQVIIRALGPTLTRFGVSDVLQDPMLELHNTTSMMTSNDDWQSAANANQIPLNYRPPDSRESAVMTTLQPGAYTAVLSGKNGTTGNGLLEVYSSLPGVTNVSTRGFVGTGDHVLIGGFISSGGNGSLQVIIRALGPTLRQFGVSNALVDPTLALVNSNGQVLASNDNWKNTQ
;
A
#
# COMPACT_ATOMS: atom_id res chain seq x y z
N MET A 1 1.11 -11.68 2.07
CA MET A 1 2.43 -11.41 1.45
C MET A 1 3.12 -12.70 1.11
N GLN A 2 3.68 -12.80 -0.09
CA GLN A 2 4.57 -13.88 -0.49
C GLN A 2 5.87 -13.28 -1.08
N THR A 3 6.85 -14.12 -1.41
CA THR A 3 8.12 -13.69 -2.01
C THR A 3 8.02 -13.48 -3.52
N GLY A 4 9.06 -12.89 -4.13
CA GLY A 4 9.15 -12.72 -5.58
C GLY A 4 8.06 -11.81 -6.15
N GLU A 5 7.33 -12.29 -7.18
CA GLU A 5 6.29 -11.51 -7.87
C GLU A 5 5.09 -11.15 -6.98
N ASN A 6 4.98 -11.78 -5.80
CA ASN A 6 3.81 -11.73 -4.93
C ASN A 6 3.99 -10.83 -3.69
N VAL A 7 5.03 -10.00 -3.69
CA VAL A 7 5.19 -8.90 -2.72
C VAL A 7 4.07 -7.86 -2.89
N LEU A 8 3.75 -7.13 -1.83
CA LEU A 8 2.80 -6.02 -1.89
C LEU A 8 3.52 -4.78 -2.39
N ILE A 9 2.90 -4.14 -3.37
CA ILE A 9 3.43 -2.97 -4.04
C ILE A 9 2.35 -1.90 -3.99
N ALA A 10 2.69 -0.72 -3.48
CA ALA A 10 1.90 0.48 -3.64
C ALA A 10 2.56 1.42 -4.65
N GLY A 11 1.95 1.59 -5.83
CA GLY A 11 2.38 2.56 -6.83
C GLY A 11 1.61 3.87 -6.65
N PHE A 12 2.31 5.01 -6.61
CA PHE A 12 1.68 6.32 -6.45
C PHE A 12 2.36 7.41 -7.29
N ILE A 13 1.60 8.46 -7.61
CA ILE A 13 2.09 9.63 -8.35
C ILE A 13 2.05 10.86 -7.45
N VAL A 14 3.19 11.53 -7.34
CA VAL A 14 3.31 12.87 -6.75
C VAL A 14 3.12 13.90 -7.87
N THR A 15 2.11 14.75 -7.78
CA THR A 15 1.81 15.78 -8.80
C THR A 15 2.14 17.20 -8.33
N GLY A 16 2.13 18.15 -9.26
CA GLY A 16 2.45 19.57 -9.02
C GLY A 16 3.85 19.92 -9.52
N SER A 17 4.33 21.11 -9.16
CA SER A 17 5.70 21.57 -9.46
C SER A 17 6.66 21.38 -8.30
N ASP A 18 6.13 21.30 -7.07
CA ASP A 18 6.93 21.42 -5.86
C ASP A 18 7.20 20.04 -5.23
N PRO A 19 8.35 19.85 -4.59
CA PRO A 19 8.64 18.63 -3.84
C PRO A 19 7.64 18.46 -2.69
N LYS A 20 7.19 17.23 -2.45
CA LYS A 20 6.24 16.89 -1.38
C LYS A 20 6.86 15.96 -0.38
N GLN A 21 6.60 16.24 0.89
CA GLN A 21 6.95 15.33 1.97
C GLN A 21 5.95 14.17 2.01
N VAL A 22 6.48 12.96 2.02
CA VAL A 22 5.74 11.71 2.05
C VAL A 22 6.24 10.87 3.21
N ILE A 23 5.31 10.22 3.91
CA ILE A 23 5.61 9.19 4.90
C ILE A 23 5.04 7.88 4.38
N ILE A 24 5.86 6.84 4.36
CA ILE A 24 5.47 5.49 3.95
C ILE A 24 5.76 4.59 5.13
N ARG A 25 4.81 3.74 5.53
CA ARG A 25 5.03 2.79 6.61
C ARG A 25 4.46 1.42 6.29
N ALA A 26 5.11 0.39 6.82
CA ALA A 26 4.73 -0.99 6.68
C ALA A 26 4.46 -1.60 8.06
N LEU A 27 3.25 -2.10 8.27
CA LEU A 27 2.83 -2.73 9.52
C LEU A 27 2.66 -4.24 9.33
N GLY A 28 3.02 -4.98 10.37
CA GLY A 28 2.94 -6.44 10.44
C GLY A 28 2.51 -6.86 11.84
N PRO A 29 3.42 -6.90 12.83
CA PRO A 29 3.08 -7.25 14.22
C PRO A 29 1.93 -6.44 14.81
N THR A 30 1.80 -5.15 14.49
CA THR A 30 0.71 -4.28 14.98
C THR A 30 -0.67 -4.78 14.56
N LEU A 31 -0.79 -5.50 13.44
CA LEU A 31 -2.08 -5.99 12.92
C LEU A 31 -2.74 -7.02 13.85
N THR A 32 -1.97 -7.71 14.70
CA THR A 32 -2.50 -8.64 15.71
C THR A 32 -3.47 -7.96 16.69
N ARG A 33 -3.29 -6.65 16.94
CA ARG A 33 -4.17 -5.85 17.80
C ARG A 33 -5.57 -5.65 17.20
N PHE A 34 -5.71 -5.89 15.90
CA PHE A 34 -6.96 -5.80 15.15
C PHE A 34 -7.54 -7.18 14.81
N GLY A 35 -7.00 -8.24 15.42
CA GLY A 35 -7.47 -9.62 15.20
C GLY A 35 -6.95 -10.27 13.91
N VAL A 36 -6.01 -9.63 13.21
CA VAL A 36 -5.41 -10.21 12.00
C VAL A 36 -4.44 -11.32 12.40
N SER A 37 -4.68 -12.51 11.85
CA SER A 37 -3.83 -13.68 12.02
C SER A 37 -2.68 -13.73 11.00
N ASP A 38 -1.71 -14.63 11.20
CA ASP A 38 -0.60 -14.89 10.26
C ASP A 38 0.17 -13.64 9.79
N VAL A 39 0.41 -12.68 10.69
CA VAL A 39 1.04 -11.40 10.32
C VAL A 39 2.51 -11.56 9.93
N LEU A 40 2.95 -10.68 9.02
CA LEU A 40 4.35 -10.54 8.63
C LEU A 40 5.16 -10.05 9.84
N GLN A 41 6.01 -10.91 10.42
CA GLN A 41 6.63 -10.62 11.72
C GLN A 41 7.72 -9.55 11.68
N ASP A 42 8.36 -9.36 10.52
CA ASP A 42 9.47 -8.44 10.30
C ASP A 42 9.32 -7.85 8.88
N PRO A 43 8.44 -6.83 8.73
CA PRO A 43 8.25 -6.15 7.46
C PRO A 43 9.51 -5.38 7.05
N MET A 44 9.78 -5.37 5.74
CA MET A 44 10.80 -4.57 5.10
C MET A 44 10.17 -3.73 3.99
N LEU A 45 10.42 -2.43 4.04
CA LEU A 45 9.96 -1.42 3.11
C LEU A 45 11.09 -0.98 2.18
N GLU A 46 10.82 -0.94 0.88
CA GLU A 46 11.67 -0.28 -0.11
C GLU A 46 10.88 0.80 -0.85
N LEU A 47 11.53 1.90 -1.17
CA LEU A 47 10.99 2.96 -2.02
C LEU A 47 11.83 3.09 -3.28
N HIS A 48 11.16 3.05 -4.43
CA HIS A 48 11.76 3.12 -5.75
C HIS A 48 11.21 4.32 -6.54
N ASN A 49 12.07 4.94 -7.33
CA ASN A 49 11.64 5.79 -8.45
C ASN A 49 11.60 4.94 -9.74
N THR A 50 11.48 5.57 -10.90
CA THR A 50 11.39 4.86 -12.18
C THR A 50 12.69 4.20 -12.62
N THR A 51 13.82 4.51 -12.00
CA THR A 51 15.16 4.07 -12.42
C THR A 51 15.92 3.26 -11.37
N SER A 52 15.58 3.39 -10.08
CA SER A 52 16.38 2.84 -8.98
C SER A 52 15.62 2.80 -7.64
N MET A 53 16.12 1.97 -6.73
CA MET A 53 15.77 2.04 -5.30
C MET A 53 16.36 3.32 -4.70
N MET A 54 15.51 4.11 -4.06
CA MET A 54 15.87 5.35 -3.38
C MET A 54 16.27 5.12 -1.93
N THR A 55 15.53 4.26 -1.21
CA THR A 55 15.77 3.96 0.20
C THR A 55 15.06 2.68 0.62
N SER A 56 15.51 2.09 1.72
CA SER A 56 14.91 0.92 2.36
C SER A 56 14.95 1.05 3.88
N ASN A 57 14.00 0.42 4.56
CA ASN A 57 13.96 0.35 6.01
C ASN A 57 13.20 -0.92 6.43
N ASP A 58 13.69 -1.63 7.45
CA ASP A 58 13.03 -2.77 8.09
C ASP A 58 12.63 -2.43 9.54
N ASP A 59 13.50 -1.76 10.29
CA ASP A 59 13.20 -1.23 11.62
C ASP A 59 13.12 0.30 11.61
N TRP A 60 11.95 0.90 11.85
CA TRP A 60 11.77 2.36 11.72
C TRP A 60 12.66 3.17 12.65
N GLN A 61 12.99 2.61 13.82
CA GLN A 61 13.84 3.28 14.82
C GLN A 61 15.32 3.33 14.41
N SER A 62 15.75 2.47 13.48
CA SER A 62 17.12 2.44 12.99
C SER A 62 17.44 3.56 11.99
N ALA A 63 16.41 4.20 11.42
CA ALA A 63 16.58 5.27 10.45
C ALA A 63 17.19 6.53 11.10
N ALA A 64 18.15 7.17 10.42
CA ALA A 64 18.80 8.38 10.91
C ALA A 64 17.80 9.54 11.18
N ASN A 65 16.68 9.55 10.45
CA ASN A 65 15.59 10.52 10.57
C ASN A 65 14.36 9.99 11.33
N ALA A 66 14.48 8.89 12.08
CA ALA A 66 13.37 8.31 12.85
C ALA A 66 12.71 9.32 13.79
N ASN A 67 13.51 10.23 14.37
CA ASN A 67 13.04 11.30 15.24
C ASN A 67 12.21 12.39 14.52
N GLN A 68 12.35 12.52 13.19
CA GLN A 68 11.60 13.47 12.38
C GLN A 68 10.21 12.96 11.99
N ILE A 69 9.99 11.63 12.05
CA ILE A 69 8.67 11.02 11.81
C ILE A 69 7.69 11.52 12.88
N PRO A 70 6.54 12.13 12.54
CA PRO A 70 5.56 12.57 13.52
C PRO A 70 5.01 11.40 14.34
N LEU A 71 4.72 11.63 15.62
CA LEU A 71 4.37 10.58 16.58
C LEU A 71 3.21 9.69 16.14
N ASN A 72 2.19 10.27 15.50
CA ASN A 72 1.01 9.55 15.01
C ASN A 72 1.28 8.66 13.78
N TYR A 73 2.42 8.83 13.10
CA TYR A 73 2.82 8.02 11.95
C TYR A 73 3.86 6.96 12.30
N ARG A 74 4.48 7.02 13.49
CA ARG A 74 5.44 6.01 13.94
C ARG A 74 4.75 4.65 14.14
N PRO A 75 5.28 3.57 13.57
CA PRO A 75 4.79 2.23 13.87
C PRO A 75 4.87 1.92 15.37
N PRO A 76 3.84 1.28 15.97
CA PRO A 76 3.86 0.89 17.37
C PRO A 76 4.85 -0.22 17.73
N ASP A 77 5.18 -1.11 16.80
CA ASP A 77 6.22 -2.14 16.97
C ASP A 77 7.54 -1.62 16.40
N SER A 78 8.66 -1.91 17.08
CA SER A 78 9.99 -1.42 16.65
C SER A 78 10.50 -2.14 15.39
N ARG A 79 9.98 -3.35 15.11
CA ARG A 79 10.32 -4.16 13.92
C ARG A 79 9.56 -3.75 12.67
N GLU A 80 8.70 -2.75 12.79
CA GLU A 80 7.93 -2.24 11.66
C GLU A 80 8.69 -1.14 10.95
N SER A 81 8.48 -0.99 9.64
CA SER A 81 9.26 -0.06 8.84
C SER A 81 8.56 1.26 8.63
N ALA A 82 9.32 2.35 8.59
CA ALA A 82 8.82 3.64 8.13
C ALA A 82 9.91 4.47 7.45
N VAL A 83 9.51 5.19 6.41
CA VAL A 83 10.34 6.12 5.67
C VAL A 83 9.62 7.46 5.62
N MET A 84 10.32 8.54 5.97
CA MET A 84 9.88 9.91 5.74
C MET A 84 10.87 10.57 4.80
N THR A 85 10.39 11.05 3.66
CA THR A 85 11.24 11.63 2.62
C THR A 85 10.53 12.71 1.81
N THR A 86 11.30 13.53 1.11
CA THR A 86 10.78 14.57 0.20
C THR A 86 10.95 14.09 -1.23
N LEU A 87 9.84 14.01 -1.96
CA LEU A 87 9.78 13.50 -3.33
C LEU A 87 9.47 14.62 -4.31
N GLN A 88 10.22 14.67 -5.41
CA GLN A 88 9.87 15.51 -6.56
C GLN A 88 8.58 15.00 -7.22
N PRO A 89 7.85 15.82 -7.98
CA PRO A 89 6.78 15.33 -8.84
C PRO A 89 7.26 14.18 -9.73
N GLY A 90 6.50 13.08 -9.75
CA GLY A 90 6.92 11.85 -10.42
C GLY A 90 6.16 10.60 -9.97
N ALA A 91 6.49 9.46 -10.62
CA ALA A 91 5.94 8.15 -10.28
C ALA A 91 6.89 7.40 -9.34
N TYR A 92 6.33 6.80 -8.30
CA TYR A 92 7.05 6.08 -7.26
C TYR A 92 6.38 4.76 -6.95
N THR A 93 7.19 3.83 -6.44
CA THR A 93 6.76 2.49 -6.05
C THR A 93 7.28 2.20 -4.65
N ALA A 94 6.37 1.94 -3.71
CA ALA A 94 6.71 1.39 -2.41
C ALA A 94 6.49 -0.13 -2.44
N VAL A 95 7.48 -0.89 -1.97
CA VAL A 95 7.44 -2.35 -1.92
C VAL A 95 7.51 -2.78 -0.46
N LEU A 96 6.53 -3.56 -0.03
CA LEU A 96 6.57 -4.27 1.24
C LEU A 96 6.99 -5.71 0.97
N SER A 97 7.92 -6.24 1.75
CA SER A 97 8.31 -7.64 1.76
C SER A 97 8.61 -8.10 3.18
N GLY A 98 8.72 -9.41 3.42
CA GLY A 98 9.22 -9.91 4.70
C GLY A 98 10.74 -9.98 4.69
N LYS A 99 11.38 -9.54 5.77
CA LYS A 99 12.83 -9.72 5.95
C LYS A 99 13.19 -11.20 5.79
N ASN A 100 14.30 -11.46 5.10
CA ASN A 100 14.77 -12.81 4.75
C ASN A 100 13.75 -13.66 3.96
N GLY A 101 12.81 -13.04 3.24
CA GLY A 101 11.80 -13.75 2.44
C GLY A 101 10.68 -14.37 3.26
N THR A 102 10.42 -13.86 4.47
CA THR A 102 9.26 -14.29 5.26
C THR A 102 7.94 -13.87 4.63
N THR A 103 6.86 -14.57 4.99
CA THR A 103 5.51 -14.37 4.46
C THR A 103 4.52 -14.11 5.58
N GLY A 104 3.40 -13.46 5.26
CA GLY A 104 2.34 -13.17 6.22
C GLY A 104 1.46 -11.99 5.80
N ASN A 105 0.52 -11.59 6.63
CA ASN A 105 -0.34 -10.43 6.41
C ASN A 105 0.39 -9.14 6.80
N GLY A 106 0.41 -8.17 5.89
CA GLY A 106 1.10 -6.90 6.07
C GLY A 106 0.29 -5.76 5.45
N LEU A 107 0.44 -4.57 6.03
CA LEU A 107 -0.23 -3.36 5.59
C LEU A 107 0.82 -2.34 5.14
N LEU A 108 0.64 -1.76 3.97
CA LEU A 108 1.49 -0.70 3.44
C LEU A 108 0.67 0.58 3.29
N GLU A 109 1.12 1.67 3.89
CA GLU A 109 0.41 2.95 3.88
C GLU A 109 1.32 4.06 3.36
N VAL A 110 0.75 4.94 2.53
CA VAL A 110 1.42 6.13 1.99
C VAL A 110 0.64 7.36 2.42
N TYR A 111 1.31 8.27 3.12
CA TYR A 111 0.78 9.52 3.63
C TYR A 111 1.50 10.70 2.97
N SER A 112 0.76 11.74 2.59
CA SER A 112 1.31 12.99 2.03
C SER A 112 0.67 14.18 2.75
N SER A 113 1.46 15.22 3.01
CA SER A 113 1.02 16.42 3.75
C SER A 113 0.14 17.39 2.94
N LEU A 114 -0.04 17.17 1.63
CA LEU A 114 -0.75 18.09 0.73
C LEU A 114 -1.61 17.32 -0.28
N PRO A 115 -2.71 17.92 -0.80
CA PRO A 115 -3.44 17.37 -1.94
C PRO A 115 -2.49 17.15 -3.12
N GLY A 116 -2.66 16.03 -3.81
CA GLY A 116 -1.88 15.69 -5.00
C GLY A 116 -1.09 14.39 -4.93
N VAL A 117 -1.56 13.43 -4.14
CA VAL A 117 -1.53 12.03 -4.58
C VAL A 117 -2.80 11.83 -5.41
N THR A 118 -2.66 11.76 -6.73
CA THR A 118 -3.82 11.70 -7.66
C THR A 118 -4.16 10.27 -8.07
N ASN A 119 -3.22 9.34 -7.88
CA ASN A 119 -3.40 7.94 -8.21
C ASN A 119 -2.64 7.09 -7.19
N VAL A 120 -3.33 6.12 -6.60
CA VAL A 120 -2.76 5.08 -5.75
C VAL A 120 -3.20 3.75 -6.34
N SER A 121 -2.24 2.86 -6.54
CA SER A 121 -2.46 1.49 -6.97
C SER A 121 -1.84 0.56 -5.95
N THR A 122 -2.48 -0.57 -5.70
CA THR A 122 -1.92 -1.62 -4.85
C THR A 122 -1.91 -2.92 -5.65
N ARG A 123 -0.76 -3.58 -5.76
CA ARG A 123 -0.61 -4.92 -6.33
C ARG A 123 -0.11 -5.84 -5.24
N GLY A 124 -0.74 -6.98 -5.05
CA GLY A 124 -0.28 -7.99 -4.12
C GLY A 124 -0.95 -9.31 -4.40
N PHE A 125 -0.48 -10.36 -3.72
CA PHE A 125 -1.19 -11.64 -3.72
C PHE A 125 -2.60 -11.46 -3.15
N VAL A 126 -3.60 -11.98 -3.88
CA VAL A 126 -4.99 -12.02 -3.43
C VAL A 126 -5.29 -13.45 -2.96
N GLY A 127 -5.44 -13.63 -1.66
CA GLY A 127 -5.88 -14.88 -1.04
C GLY A 127 -7.36 -14.84 -0.65
N THR A 128 -7.73 -15.68 0.31
CA THR A 128 -9.07 -15.77 0.89
C THR A 128 -9.05 -15.44 2.38
N GLY A 129 -10.20 -15.11 2.98
CA GLY A 129 -10.27 -14.75 4.41
C GLY A 129 -9.42 -13.51 4.69
N ASP A 130 -8.54 -13.57 5.70
CA ASP A 130 -7.63 -12.48 6.09
C ASP A 130 -6.58 -12.14 5.03
N HIS A 131 -6.42 -12.98 4.00
CA HIS A 131 -5.41 -12.81 2.95
C HIS A 131 -5.95 -12.10 1.70
N VAL A 132 -7.18 -11.57 1.74
CA VAL A 132 -7.69 -10.72 0.65
C VAL A 132 -6.86 -9.44 0.54
N LEU A 133 -6.60 -8.97 -0.67
CA LEU A 133 -5.88 -7.73 -0.88
C LEU A 133 -6.80 -6.53 -0.61
N ILE A 134 -6.38 -5.66 0.30
CA ILE A 134 -7.10 -4.42 0.62
C ILE A 134 -6.27 -3.22 0.15
N GLY A 135 -6.78 -2.50 -0.86
CA GLY A 135 -6.28 -1.18 -1.26
C GLY A 135 -7.10 -0.10 -0.57
N GLY A 136 -6.65 0.38 0.59
CA GLY A 136 -7.34 1.43 1.35
C GLY A 136 -7.05 2.83 0.82
N PHE A 137 -8.01 3.74 0.95
CA PHE A 137 -7.80 5.17 0.77
C PHE A 137 -8.66 5.96 1.75
N ILE A 138 -8.23 7.17 2.10
CA ILE A 138 -8.99 8.09 2.94
C ILE A 138 -9.32 9.32 2.09
N SER A 139 -10.59 9.65 1.95
CA SER A 139 -11.01 10.92 1.39
C SER A 139 -11.01 11.98 2.50
N SER A 140 -9.98 12.83 2.55
CA SER A 140 -9.95 14.00 3.42
C SER A 140 -9.87 15.28 2.59
N GLY A 141 -10.69 16.28 2.92
CA GLY A 141 -10.67 17.60 2.30
C GLY A 141 -11.90 17.90 1.44
N GLY A 142 -12.90 18.53 2.06
CA GLY A 142 -14.07 19.11 1.39
C GLY A 142 -15.40 18.70 2.01
N ASN A 143 -16.38 19.62 2.00
CA ASN A 143 -17.78 19.35 2.39
C ASN A 143 -18.58 18.66 1.26
N GLY A 144 -17.91 17.93 0.35
CA GLY A 144 -18.46 17.41 -0.89
C GLY A 144 -18.11 15.94 -1.13
N SER A 145 -18.86 15.30 -2.03
CA SER A 145 -18.60 13.92 -2.46
C SER A 145 -17.32 13.84 -3.29
N LEU A 146 -16.47 12.85 -3.01
CA LEU A 146 -15.33 12.51 -3.83
C LEU A 146 -15.77 11.49 -4.89
N GLN A 147 -15.60 11.82 -6.16
CA GLN A 147 -15.76 10.85 -7.24
C GLN A 147 -14.46 10.06 -7.41
N VAL A 148 -14.56 8.74 -7.32
CA VAL A 148 -13.43 7.83 -7.50
C VAL A 148 -13.72 6.81 -8.59
N ILE A 149 -12.66 6.35 -9.25
CA ILE A 149 -12.69 5.16 -10.09
C ILE A 149 -11.80 4.12 -9.41
N ILE A 150 -12.38 2.97 -9.07
CA ILE A 150 -11.65 1.85 -8.47
C ILE A 150 -11.69 0.70 -9.48
N ARG A 151 -10.54 0.09 -9.74
CA ARG A 151 -10.39 -1.01 -10.70
C ARG A 151 -9.55 -2.12 -10.10
N ALA A 152 -9.97 -3.35 -10.30
CA ALA A 152 -9.15 -4.53 -10.07
C ALA A 152 -8.68 -5.10 -11.41
N LEU A 153 -7.39 -5.38 -11.54
CA LEU A 153 -6.78 -5.90 -12.76
C LEU A 153 -6.18 -7.27 -12.48
N GLY A 154 -6.77 -8.32 -13.04
CA GLY A 154 -6.29 -9.71 -12.93
C GLY A 154 -5.63 -10.15 -14.24
N PRO A 155 -6.39 -10.61 -15.25
CA PRO A 155 -5.83 -11.08 -16.53
C PRO A 155 -4.89 -10.10 -17.23
N THR A 156 -5.17 -8.80 -17.15
CA THR A 156 -4.34 -7.74 -17.73
C THR A 156 -2.90 -7.75 -17.18
N LEU A 157 -2.67 -8.21 -15.94
CA LEU A 157 -1.32 -8.24 -15.36
C LEU A 157 -0.38 -9.24 -16.04
N ARG A 158 -0.90 -10.26 -16.72
CA ARG A 158 -0.08 -11.24 -17.47
C ARG A 158 0.74 -10.57 -18.57
N GLN A 159 0.21 -9.51 -19.19
CA GLN A 159 0.94 -8.75 -20.21
C GLN A 159 2.13 -7.97 -19.64
N PHE A 160 2.16 -7.78 -18.32
CA PHE A 160 3.24 -7.13 -17.59
C PHE A 160 4.15 -8.15 -16.86
N GLY A 161 4.10 -9.42 -17.28
CA GLY A 161 4.97 -10.47 -16.75
C GLY A 161 4.47 -11.15 -15.46
N VAL A 162 3.29 -10.79 -14.94
CA VAL A 162 2.74 -11.45 -13.74
C VAL A 162 2.14 -12.80 -14.14
N SER A 163 2.91 -13.87 -13.90
CA SER A 163 2.58 -15.23 -14.32
C SER A 163 1.28 -15.78 -13.69
N ASN A 164 1.11 -15.55 -12.38
CA ASN A 164 0.02 -16.09 -11.55
C ASN A 164 -1.07 -15.05 -11.24
N ALA A 165 -1.43 -14.22 -12.21
CA ALA A 165 -2.45 -13.20 -12.00
C ALA A 165 -3.85 -13.81 -11.74
N LEU A 166 -4.61 -13.19 -10.84
CA LEU A 166 -5.99 -13.61 -10.52
C LEU A 166 -6.81 -13.69 -11.81
N VAL A 167 -7.45 -14.83 -12.04
CA VAL A 167 -8.13 -15.12 -13.32
C VAL A 167 -9.40 -14.30 -13.47
N ASP A 168 -10.15 -14.13 -12.37
CA ASP A 168 -11.42 -13.42 -12.36
C ASP A 168 -11.49 -12.51 -11.11
N PRO A 169 -11.06 -11.24 -11.21
CA PRO A 169 -11.05 -10.33 -10.08
C PRO A 169 -12.43 -9.73 -9.83
N THR A 170 -12.92 -9.88 -8.59
CA THR A 170 -14.06 -9.11 -8.09
C THR A 170 -13.58 -7.96 -7.20
N LEU A 171 -14.37 -6.89 -7.11
CA LEU A 171 -14.07 -5.70 -6.32
C LEU A 171 -15.26 -5.37 -5.42
N ALA A 172 -14.99 -5.04 -4.16
CA ALA A 172 -15.95 -4.43 -3.26
C ALA A 172 -15.36 -3.14 -2.65
N LEU A 173 -16.14 -2.05 -2.67
CA LEU A 173 -15.88 -0.84 -1.90
C LEU A 173 -16.57 -0.99 -0.55
N VAL A 174 -15.80 -0.92 0.53
CA VAL A 174 -16.29 -1.13 1.89
C VAL A 174 -15.98 0.11 2.74
N ASN A 175 -16.94 0.56 3.56
CA ASN A 175 -16.72 1.68 4.48
C ASN A 175 -16.07 1.23 5.80
N SER A 176 -15.73 2.17 6.67
CA SER A 176 -15.09 1.89 7.97
C SER A 176 -15.91 1.00 8.91
N ASN A 177 -17.22 0.89 8.70
CA ASN A 177 -18.11 0.03 9.48
C ASN A 177 -18.23 -1.39 8.89
N GLY A 178 -17.45 -1.70 7.83
CA GLY A 178 -17.52 -2.99 7.13
C GLY A 178 -18.70 -3.12 6.17
N GLN A 179 -19.45 -2.03 5.90
CA GLN A 179 -20.58 -2.08 4.97
C GLN A 179 -20.09 -1.96 3.52
N VAL A 180 -20.53 -2.85 2.65
CA VAL A 180 -20.27 -2.77 1.21
C VAL A 180 -21.09 -1.61 0.63
N LEU A 181 -20.41 -0.60 0.13
CA LEU A 181 -21.00 0.57 -0.54
C LEU A 181 -21.27 0.31 -2.02
N ALA A 182 -20.40 -0.47 -2.67
CA ALA A 182 -20.50 -0.86 -4.06
C ALA A 182 -19.70 -2.14 -4.31
N SER A 183 -20.05 -2.90 -5.35
CA SER A 183 -19.28 -4.05 -5.79
C SER A 183 -19.36 -4.19 -7.30
N ASN A 184 -18.29 -4.70 -7.90
CA ASN A 184 -18.23 -4.97 -9.32
C ASN A 184 -17.57 -6.33 -9.56
N ASP A 185 -18.25 -7.14 -10.35
CA ASP A 185 -17.78 -8.41 -10.87
C ASP A 185 -17.95 -8.35 -12.40
N ASN A 186 -16.82 -8.34 -13.11
CA ASN A 186 -16.69 -8.06 -14.55
C ASN A 186 -17.01 -6.62 -15.02
N TRP A 187 -16.31 -6.18 -16.06
CA TRP A 187 -16.47 -4.84 -16.65
C TRP A 187 -17.74 -4.79 -17.53
N LYS A 188 -18.56 -3.74 -17.38
CA LYS A 188 -19.87 -3.50 -18.04
C LYS A 188 -21.08 -4.29 -17.52
N ASN A 189 -20.95 -5.09 -16.47
CA ASN A 189 -22.12 -5.78 -15.89
C ASN A 189 -22.97 -4.90 -14.96
N THR A 190 -22.39 -3.82 -14.40
CA THR A 190 -23.05 -2.94 -13.41
C THR A 190 -23.00 -1.46 -13.78
N GLN A 191 -22.78 -1.11 -15.06
CA GLN A 191 -22.77 0.26 -15.59
C GLN A 191 -23.95 0.50 -16.54
#